data_AF-A0A7C1EA87-F1
#
_entry.id   AF-A0A7C1EA87-F1
#
_cell.length_a   1.000
_cell.length_b   1.000
_cell.length_c   1.000
_cell.angle_alpha   90.00
_cell.angle_beta   90.00
_cell.angle_gamma   90.00
#
_symmetry.space_group_name_H-M   'P 1'
#
loop_
_entity.id
_entity.type
_entity.pdbx_description
1 polymer ?
#
loop_
_entity_poly.entity_id
_entity_poly.type
_entity_poly.pdbx_seq_one_letter_code
_entity_poly.pdbx_strand_id
1 'polypeptide(L)' 'AIEFAEMALGCGNLRVVSHRSGDTEDPFIADLAVGVSSEFIKTGAPARGERTSKYNRLLYIEEEYSLEYAGRRVLTMI' A
#
# COMPACT_ATOMS: atom_id res chain seq x y z
N ALA A 1 3.05 -9.40 10.00
CA ALA A 1 3.02 -8.29 9.01
C ALA A 1 3.28 -6.95 9.70
N ILE A 2 2.44 -6.57 10.68
CA ILE A 2 2.60 -5.32 11.45
C ILE A 2 3.95 -5.28 12.17
N GLU A 3 4.29 -6.30 12.95
CA GLU A 3 5.58 -6.40 13.66
C GLU A 3 6.80 -6.24 12.73
N PHE A 4 6.76 -6.86 11.55
CA PHE A 4 7.81 -6.69 10.55
C PHE A 4 7.86 -5.25 10.01
N ALA A 5 6.71 -4.64 9.76
CA ALA A 5 6.63 -3.25 9.30
C ALA A 5 7.15 -2.27 10.36
N GLU A 6 6.92 -2.54 11.65
CA GLU A 6 7.46 -1.75 12.77
C GLU A 6 8.98 -1.92 12.88
N MET A 7 9.47 -3.17 12.80
CA MET A 7 10.91 -3.45 12.82
C MET A 7 11.63 -2.78 11.63
N ALA A 8 11.08 -2.91 10.42
CA ALA A 8 11.64 -2.29 9.23
C ALA A 8 11.70 -0.76 9.35
N LEU A 9 10.64 -0.14 9.88
CA LEU A 9 10.61 1.29 10.18
C LEU A 9 11.69 1.68 11.19
N GLY A 10 11.85 0.90 12.27
CA GLY A 10 12.88 1.11 13.29
C GLY A 10 14.32 1.00 12.75
N CYS A 11 14.51 0.26 11.66
CA CYS A 11 15.79 0.16 10.94
C CYS A 11 15.98 1.20 9.83
N GLY A 12 15.03 2.13 9.62
CA GLY A 12 15.09 3.09 8.52
C GLY A 12 14.89 2.47 7.13
N ASN A 13 14.29 1.28 7.04
CA ASN A 13 14.00 0.63 5.77
C ASN A 13 12.65 1.10 5.21
N LEU A 14 12.62 1.33 3.90
CA LEU A 14 11.37 1.52 3.17
C LEU A 14 10.58 0.21 3.09
N ARG A 15 9.27 0.32 3.17
CA ARG A 15 8.32 -0.80 3.18
C ARG A 15 7.46 -0.76 1.93
N VAL A 16 7.35 -1.92 1.29
CA VAL A 16 6.54 -2.10 0.10
C VAL A 16 5.55 -3.23 0.36
N VAL A 17 4.25 -2.90 0.46
CA VAL A 17 3.20 -3.92 0.50
C VAL A 17 2.94 -4.40 -0.92
N SER A 18 2.83 -5.71 -1.14
CA SER A 18 2.76 -6.26 -2.51
C SER A 18 1.74 -7.35 -2.67
N HIS A 19 1.19 -7.44 -3.88
CA HIS A 19 0.33 -8.54 -4.29
C HIS A 19 1.08 -9.86 -4.46
N ARG A 20 0.33 -10.93 -4.75
CA ARG A 20 0.87 -12.21 -5.24
C ARG A 20 0.38 -12.50 -6.66
N SER A 21 0.99 -13.48 -7.34
CA SER A 21 0.63 -13.85 -8.72
C SER A 21 -0.77 -14.47 -8.81
N GLY A 22 -1.14 -15.31 -7.85
CA GLY A 22 -2.50 -15.84 -7.67
C GLY A 22 -3.31 -15.00 -6.69
N ASP A 23 -3.72 -13.81 -7.12
CA ASP A 23 -4.45 -12.84 -6.31
C ASP A 23 -5.96 -12.94 -6.57
N THR A 24 -6.76 -12.38 -5.67
CA THR A 24 -8.22 -12.34 -5.76
C THR A 24 -8.70 -10.88 -5.75
N GLU A 25 -10.01 -10.66 -5.88
CA GLU A 25 -10.57 -9.30 -5.79
C GLU A 25 -10.55 -8.71 -4.37
N ASP A 26 -10.15 -9.49 -3.36
CA ASP A 26 -9.94 -8.98 -2.00
C ASP A 26 -8.92 -7.83 -2.00
N PRO A 27 -9.30 -6.61 -1.61
CA PRO A 27 -8.42 -5.47 -1.64
C PRO A 27 -7.60 -5.29 -0.35
N PHE A 28 -7.58 -6.25 0.58
CA PHE A 28 -6.98 -6.16 1.91
C PHE A 28 -5.58 -5.51 1.94
N ILE A 29 -4.74 -5.77 0.94
CA ILE A 29 -3.38 -5.20 0.91
C ILE A 29 -3.36 -3.67 0.74
N ALA A 30 -4.43 -3.06 0.22
CA ALA A 30 -4.60 -1.61 0.17
C ALA A 30 -4.82 -1.03 1.57
N ASP A 31 -5.74 -1.62 2.33
CA ASP A 31 -5.98 -1.26 3.75
C ASP A 31 -4.72 -1.49 4.60
N LEU A 32 -4.05 -2.63 4.41
CA LEU A 32 -2.80 -2.92 5.12
C LEU A 32 -1.72 -1.89 4.79
N ALA A 33 -1.54 -1.51 3.52
CA ALA A 33 -0.54 -0.53 3.10
C ALA A 33 -0.74 0.83 3.78
N VAL A 34 -1.99 1.31 3.82
CA VAL A 34 -2.32 2.57 4.50
C VAL A 34 -2.20 2.42 6.02
N GLY A 35 -2.74 1.34 6.59
CA GLY A 35 -2.76 1.10 8.03
C GLY A 35 -1.37 0.98 8.66
N VAL A 36 -0.38 0.43 7.95
CA VAL A 36 1.02 0.39 8.43
C VAL A 36 1.84 1.59 7.98
N SER A 37 1.22 2.55 7.28
CA SER A 37 1.87 3.70 6.65
C SER A 37 3.06 3.29 5.77
N SER A 38 2.89 2.25 4.94
CA SER A 38 3.94 1.83 4.01
C SER A 38 4.16 2.90 2.95
N GLU A 39 5.42 3.10 2.56
CA GLU A 39 5.79 4.15 1.60
C GLU A 39 5.34 3.80 0.18
N PHE A 40 5.24 2.51 -0.14
CA PHE A 40 4.82 2.05 -1.47
C PHE A 40 3.88 0.85 -1.40
N ILE A 41 3.04 0.74 -2.41
CA ILE A 41 2.25 -0.46 -2.72
C ILE A 41 2.56 -0.95 -4.14
N LYS A 42 2.75 -2.26 -4.28
CA LYS A 42 3.00 -2.93 -5.56
C LYS A 42 1.84 -3.88 -5.87
N THR A 43 0.85 -3.35 -6.59
CA THR A 43 -0.40 -4.08 -6.89
C THR A 43 -0.64 -4.39 -8.37
N GLY A 44 0.35 -4.21 -9.25
CA GLY A 44 0.30 -4.69 -10.64
C GLY A 44 -0.34 -3.70 -11.61
N ALA A 45 -0.53 -4.10 -12.88
CA ALA A 45 -1.16 -3.23 -13.86
C ALA A 45 -2.67 -3.05 -13.58
N PRO A 46 -3.24 -1.86 -13.81
CA PRO A 46 -4.67 -1.58 -13.60
C PRO A 46 -5.53 -2.13 -14.75
N ALA A 47 -5.46 -3.44 -14.98
CA ALA A 47 -6.09 -4.09 -16.14
C ALA A 47 -6.98 -5.29 -15.81
N ARG A 48 -6.79 -5.93 -14.64
CA ARG A 48 -7.56 -7.10 -14.22
C ARG A 48 -8.27 -6.83 -12.90
N GLY A 49 -9.43 -7.45 -12.70
CA GLY A 49 -10.30 -7.26 -11.52
C GLY A 49 -9.56 -7.40 -10.20
N GLU A 50 -8.71 -8.43 -10.07
CA GLU A 50 -7.94 -8.66 -8.85
C GLU A 50 -6.92 -7.54 -8.55
N ARG A 51 -6.55 -6.73 -9.55
CA ARG A 51 -5.62 -5.59 -9.42
C ARG A 51 -6.37 -4.28 -9.26
N THR A 52 -7.41 -4.07 -10.06
CA THR A 52 -8.22 -2.84 -10.02
C THR A 52 -8.99 -2.72 -8.71
N SER A 53 -9.41 -3.82 -8.07
CA SER A 53 -10.08 -3.76 -6.76
C SER A 53 -9.23 -3.07 -5.69
N LYS A 54 -7.92 -3.29 -5.70
CA LYS A 54 -6.96 -2.68 -4.77
C LYS A 54 -6.73 -1.20 -5.05
N TYR A 55 -6.67 -0.81 -6.33
CA TYR A 55 -6.64 0.60 -6.72
C TYR A 55 -7.92 1.33 -6.31
N ASN A 56 -9.09 0.74 -6.58
CA ASN A 56 -10.36 1.30 -6.18
C ASN A 56 -10.45 1.47 -4.67
N ARG A 57 -9.97 0.49 -3.89
CA ARG A 57 -9.92 0.60 -2.43
C ARG A 57 -9.04 1.75 -1.95
N LEU A 58 -7.89 2.02 -2.60
CA LEU A 58 -7.07 3.19 -2.28
C LEU A 58 -7.81 4.51 -2.54
N LEU A 59 -8.57 4.61 -3.64
CA LEU A 59 -9.41 5.79 -3.92
C LEU A 59 -10.48 5.99 -2.84
N TYR A 60 -11.15 4.91 -2.43
CA TYR A 60 -12.12 4.98 -1.33
C TYR A 60 -11.48 5.42 -0.01
N ILE A 61 -10.31 4.87 0.33
CA ILE A 61 -9.59 5.25 1.56
C ILE A 61 -9.15 6.72 1.51
N GLU A 62 -8.65 7.18 0.35
CA GLU A 62 -8.29 8.59 0.15
C GLU A 62 -9.49 9.52 0.38
N GLU A 63 -10.65 9.19 -0.21
CA GLU A 63 -11.88 9.97 -0.09
C GLU A 63 -12.44 9.94 1.35
N GLU A 64 -12.53 8.75 1.96
CA GLU A 64 -13.12 8.53 3.28
C GLU A 64 -12.36 9.24 4.40
N TYR A 65 -11.03 9.26 4.31
CA TYR A 65 -10.16 9.81 5.35
C TYR A 65 -9.47 11.12 4.95
N SER A 66 -9.76 11.66 3.77
CA SER A 66 -9.15 12.90 3.24
C SER A 66 -7.61 12.87 3.32
N LEU A 67 -7.01 11.74 2.95
CA LEU A 67 -5.57 11.53 3.03
C LEU A 67 -4.84 12.18 1.85
N GLU A 68 -3.60 12.62 2.08
CA GLU A 68 -2.76 13.18 1.03
C GLU A 68 -1.81 12.14 0.44
N TYR A 69 -1.68 12.15 -0.88
CA TYR A 69 -0.64 11.38 -1.57
C TYR A 69 0.76 11.88 -1.19
N ALA A 70 1.60 10.98 -0.67
CA ALA A 70 2.94 11.31 -0.19
C ALA A 70 3.90 11.77 -1.31
N GLY A 71 3.71 11.32 -2.55
CA GLY A 71 4.53 11.72 -3.69
C GLY A 71 6.03 11.50 -3.45
N ARG A 72 6.86 12.47 -3.85
CA ARG A 72 8.34 12.37 -3.68
C ARG A 72 8.81 12.45 -2.22
N ARG A 73 7.95 12.84 -1.28
CA ARG A 73 8.31 12.92 0.16
C ARG A 73 8.70 11.56 0.74
N VAL A 74 8.26 10.46 0.12
CA VAL A 74 8.68 9.12 0.53
C VAL A 74 10.16 8.83 0.28
N LEU A 75 10.80 9.56 -0.64
CA LEU A 75 12.22 9.37 -0.98
C LEU A 75 13.16 10.19 -0.09
N THR A 76 12.64 11.18 0.65
CA THR A 76 13.44 11.95 1.61
C THR A 76 13.64 11.22 2.94
N MET A 77 13.10 10.01 3.06
CA MET A 77 13.26 9.13 4.22
C MET A 77 14.41 8.13 4.07
N ILE A 78 15.14 8.18 2.95
CA ILE A 78 16.39 7.44 2.67
C ILE A 78 17.56 8.40 2.90
#